data_AF-N4T939-F1
#
_entry.id   AF-N4T939-F1
#
_cell.length_a   1.000
_cell.length_b   1.000
_cell.length_c   1.000
_cell.angle_alpha   90.00
_cell.angle_beta   90.00
_cell.angle_gamma   90.00
#
_symmetry.space_group_name_H-M   'P 1'
#
loop_
_entity.id
_entity.type
_entity.pdbx_description
1 polymer ?
#
loop_
_entity_poly.entity_id
_entity_poly.type
_entity_poly.pdbx_seq_one_letter_code
_entity_poly.pdbx_strand_id
1 'polypeptide(L)'
;MKPQDIEIVQSVLEITGSISPTEVYDKAKELFEKGEITNMFDCGGETPHQSVSASIYTALNKGEELPFLKAQEKPVLIALKGAAKEPVLNAEKISVSSAKIVHNKIMHERDLHPFLTYMAINNENLKCYTKTIFHEESLKSPKGMDRWLYPDMVGVRFLHAEWSNENLIAFSKKFDTLPVKALN
;
A
#
# COMPACT_ATOMS: atom_id res chain seq x y z
N MET A 1 27.78 2.17 -9.05
CA MET A 1 27.73 0.67 -9.01
C MET A 1 29.11 0.12 -9.43
N LYS A 2 29.52 -1.11 -9.09
CA LYS A 2 30.82 -1.62 -9.60
C LYS A 2 30.71 -1.77 -11.13
N PRO A 3 31.75 -1.46 -11.93
CA PRO A 3 31.70 -1.59 -13.39
C PRO A 3 31.30 -3.00 -13.87
N GLN A 4 31.81 -4.04 -13.20
CA GLN A 4 31.47 -5.44 -13.47
C GLN A 4 29.97 -5.72 -13.31
N ASP A 5 29.34 -5.17 -12.27
CA ASP A 5 27.92 -5.35 -12.04
C ASP A 5 27.08 -4.66 -13.12
N ILE A 6 27.55 -3.55 -13.68
CA ILE A 6 26.89 -2.82 -14.77
C ILE A 6 26.89 -3.67 -16.05
N GLU A 7 28.02 -4.31 -16.38
CA GLU A 7 28.15 -5.20 -17.53
C GLU A 7 27.18 -6.39 -17.42
N ILE A 8 27.08 -7.00 -16.24
CA ILE A 8 26.16 -8.12 -16.00
C ILE A 8 24.70 -7.67 -16.21
N VAL A 9 24.29 -6.53 -15.65
CA VAL A 9 22.93 -6.01 -15.85
C VAL A 9 22.68 -5.72 -17.33
N GLN A 10 23.65 -5.16 -18.04
CA GLN A 10 23.52 -4.91 -19.48
C GLN A 10 23.25 -6.21 -20.25
N SER A 11 24.07 -7.25 -20.04
CA SER A 11 23.89 -8.55 -20.73
C SER A 11 22.54 -9.19 -20.41
N VAL A 12 22.08 -9.12 -19.16
CA VAL A 12 20.76 -9.62 -18.76
C VAL A 12 19.65 -8.89 -19.51
N LEU A 13 19.74 -7.56 -19.65
CA LEU A 13 18.74 -6.76 -20.35
C LEU A 13 18.79 -6.94 -21.88
N GLU A 14 19.95 -7.25 -22.46
CA GLU A 14 20.08 -7.59 -23.89
C GLU A 14 19.29 -8.86 -24.24
N ILE A 15 19.28 -9.85 -23.33
CA ILE A 15 18.59 -11.13 -23.53
C ILE A 15 17.10 -11.03 -23.14
N THR A 16 16.80 -10.44 -21.99
CA THR A 16 15.44 -10.46 -21.41
C THR A 16 14.58 -9.26 -21.79
N GLY A 17 15.18 -8.15 -22.21
CA GLY A 17 14.47 -6.89 -22.47
C GLY A 17 14.22 -6.08 -21.20
N SER A 18 12.98 -5.62 -20.99
CA SER A 18 12.63 -4.82 -19.82
C SER A 18 12.25 -5.70 -18.63
N ILE A 19 12.91 -5.52 -17.48
CA ILE A 19 12.67 -6.32 -16.27
C ILE A 19 12.61 -5.45 -15.01
N SER A 20 12.00 -5.97 -13.95
CA SER A 20 12.03 -5.32 -12.64
C SER A 20 13.42 -5.44 -11.98
N PRO A 21 13.92 -4.41 -11.29
CA PRO A 21 15.23 -4.47 -10.61
C PRO A 21 15.39 -5.60 -9.59
N THR A 22 14.28 -6.08 -9.01
CA THR A 22 14.28 -7.16 -8.01
C THR A 22 14.56 -8.53 -8.65
N GLU A 23 14.09 -8.75 -9.87
CA GLU A 23 14.21 -10.03 -10.58
C GLU A 23 15.52 -10.16 -11.37
N VAL A 24 16.30 -9.09 -11.48
CA VAL A 24 17.57 -9.07 -12.24
C VAL A 24 18.54 -10.13 -11.73
N TYR A 25 18.64 -10.31 -10.41
CA TYR A 25 19.56 -11.29 -9.84
C TYR A 25 19.16 -12.73 -10.18
N ASP A 26 17.87 -13.06 -10.04
CA ASP A 26 17.37 -14.41 -10.31
C ASP A 26 17.52 -14.75 -11.80
N LYS A 27 17.24 -13.78 -12.68
CA LYS A 27 17.50 -13.94 -14.12
C LYS A 27 18.98 -14.08 -14.45
N ALA A 28 19.84 -13.28 -13.83
CA ALA A 28 21.29 -13.42 -14.03
C ALA A 28 21.74 -14.82 -13.63
N LYS A 29 21.24 -15.35 -12.52
CA LYS A 29 21.55 -16.72 -12.07
C LYS A 29 21.09 -17.77 -13.09
N GLU A 30 19.85 -17.68 -13.59
CA GLU A 30 19.34 -18.59 -14.63
C GLU A 30 20.19 -18.55 -15.90
N LEU A 31 20.60 -17.36 -16.33
CA LEU A 31 21.41 -17.18 -17.55
C LEU A 31 22.86 -17.65 -17.35
N PHE A 32 23.40 -17.51 -16.14
CA PHE A 32 24.73 -18.01 -15.79
C PHE A 32 24.75 -19.54 -15.81
N GLU A 33 23.73 -20.19 -15.25
CA GLU A 33 23.58 -21.65 -15.28
C GLU A 33 23.42 -22.18 -16.70
N LYS A 34 22.82 -21.40 -17.61
CA LYS A 34 22.72 -21.72 -19.05
C LYS A 34 24.00 -21.41 -19.85
N GLY A 35 24.97 -20.72 -19.26
CA GLY A 35 26.21 -20.31 -19.92
C GLY A 35 26.06 -19.14 -20.90
N GLU A 36 24.97 -18.37 -20.80
CA GLU A 36 24.70 -17.21 -21.67
C GLU A 36 25.41 -15.93 -21.17
N ILE A 37 25.76 -15.87 -19.89
CA ILE A 37 26.58 -14.80 -19.29
C ILE A 37 27.86 -15.36 -18.69
N THR A 38 28.96 -14.59 -18.79
CA THR A 38 30.31 -15.03 -18.40
C THR A 38 30.61 -14.82 -16.92
N ASN A 39 30.04 -13.77 -16.32
CA ASN A 39 30.31 -13.35 -14.94
C ASN A 39 29.01 -13.27 -14.13
N MET A 40 29.12 -13.52 -12.83
CA MET A 40 28.02 -13.42 -11.87
C MET A 40 28.32 -12.35 -10.83
N PHE A 41 27.27 -11.81 -10.19
CA PHE A 41 27.42 -10.79 -9.15
C PHE A 41 28.23 -11.31 -7.95
N ASP A 42 29.22 -10.53 -7.52
CA ASP A 42 30.03 -10.82 -6.32
C ASP A 42 29.35 -10.26 -5.06
N CYS A 43 28.33 -10.98 -4.59
CA CYS A 43 27.54 -10.66 -3.40
C CYS A 43 27.91 -11.58 -2.24
N GLY A 44 28.72 -11.10 -1.29
CA GLY A 44 29.12 -11.87 -0.10
C GLY A 44 28.10 -11.92 1.05
N GLY A 45 26.87 -11.44 0.85
CA GLY A 45 25.84 -11.36 1.89
C GLY A 45 24.75 -12.43 1.76
N GLU A 46 23.96 -12.63 2.82
CA GLU A 46 22.86 -13.62 2.86
C GLU A 46 21.70 -13.29 1.91
N THR A 47 21.57 -12.02 1.46
CA THR A 47 20.53 -11.56 0.53
C THR A 47 21.10 -10.91 -0.74
N PRO A 48 21.65 -11.71 -1.68
CA PRO A 48 22.23 -11.19 -2.93
C PRO A 48 21.26 -10.38 -3.80
N HIS A 49 20.00 -10.83 -3.93
CA HIS A 49 18.98 -10.16 -4.74
C HIS A 49 18.62 -8.75 -4.21
N GLN A 50 18.61 -8.55 -2.89
CA GLN A 50 18.39 -7.25 -2.27
C GLN A 50 19.60 -6.32 -2.48
N SER A 51 20.81 -6.86 -2.37
CA SER A 51 22.05 -6.10 -2.59
C SER A 51 22.16 -5.59 -4.04
N VAL A 52 21.84 -6.44 -5.01
CA VAL A 52 21.85 -6.07 -6.44
C VAL A 52 20.76 -5.04 -6.75
N SER A 53 19.52 -5.28 -6.32
CA SER A 53 18.43 -4.33 -6.55
C SER A 53 18.70 -2.96 -5.91
N ALA A 54 19.21 -2.91 -4.67
CA ALA A 54 19.61 -1.67 -4.01
C ALA A 54 20.74 -0.94 -4.77
N SER A 55 21.70 -1.68 -5.31
CA SER A 55 22.78 -1.11 -6.12
C SER A 55 22.27 -0.49 -7.41
N ILE A 56 21.32 -1.16 -8.09
CA ILE A 56 20.64 -0.64 -9.29
C ILE A 56 19.87 0.65 -8.97
N TYR A 57 19.05 0.66 -7.91
CA TYR A 57 18.31 1.86 -7.50
C TYR A 57 19.24 3.02 -7.14
N THR A 58 20.33 2.75 -6.43
CA THR A 58 21.32 3.76 -6.07
C THR A 58 22.00 4.34 -7.31
N ALA A 59 22.34 3.51 -8.30
CA ALA A 59 22.98 3.94 -9.53
C ALA A 59 22.02 4.80 -10.39
N LEU A 60 20.76 4.39 -10.51
CA LEU A 60 19.73 5.16 -11.21
C LEU A 60 19.49 6.53 -10.59
N ASN A 61 19.54 6.64 -9.25
CA ASN A 61 19.33 7.90 -8.54
C ASN A 61 20.54 8.84 -8.57
N LYS A 62 21.77 8.29 -8.63
CA LYS A 62 23.01 9.08 -8.68
C LYS A 62 23.27 9.72 -10.04
N GLY A 63 22.54 9.32 -11.08
CA GLY A 63 22.73 9.85 -12.43
C GLY A 63 24.08 9.48 -13.04
N GLU A 64 24.66 8.35 -12.63
CA GLU A 64 25.83 7.76 -13.30
C GLU A 64 25.48 7.48 -14.78
N GLU A 65 26.43 7.61 -15.72
CA GLU A 65 26.20 7.23 -17.12
C GLU A 65 26.01 5.71 -17.23
N LEU A 66 24.76 5.26 -17.11
CA LEU A 66 24.40 3.85 -17.18
C LEU A 66 23.88 3.49 -18.59
N PRO A 67 24.13 2.26 -19.07
CA PRO A 67 23.61 1.77 -20.35
C PRO A 67 22.10 1.47 -20.33
N PHE A 68 21.48 1.49 -19.15
CA PHE A 68 20.06 1.23 -18.93
C PHE A 68 19.37 2.38 -18.18
N LEU A 69 18.06 2.51 -18.39
CA LEU A 69 17.21 3.55 -17.82
C LEU A 69 15.91 2.98 -17.29
N LYS A 70 15.23 3.78 -16.46
CA LYS A 70 13.90 3.49 -15.95
C LYS A 70 12.86 3.66 -17.06
N ALA A 71 12.33 2.55 -17.57
CA ALA A 71 11.35 2.51 -18.65
C ALA A 71 9.92 2.76 -18.16
N GLN A 72 9.59 2.26 -16.96
CA GLN A 72 8.27 2.40 -16.34
C GLN A 72 8.41 2.70 -14.85
N GLU A 73 7.50 3.51 -14.29
CA GLU A 73 7.51 3.84 -12.86
C GLU A 73 6.68 2.90 -11.99
N LYS A 74 5.60 2.34 -12.53
CA LYS A 74 4.62 1.54 -11.77
C LYS A 74 4.02 0.42 -12.64
N PRO A 75 4.47 -0.85 -12.49
CA PRO A 75 5.64 -1.27 -11.71
C PRO A 75 6.96 -0.73 -12.28
N VAL A 76 8.03 -0.70 -11.48
CA VAL A 76 9.33 -0.20 -11.91
C VAL A 76 9.96 -1.21 -12.87
N LEU A 77 10.22 -0.79 -14.11
CA LEU A 77 10.94 -1.58 -15.11
C LEU A 77 12.18 -0.82 -15.58
N ILE A 78 13.28 -1.54 -15.74
CA ILE A 78 14.52 -1.04 -16.34
C ILE A 78 14.71 -1.65 -17.72
N ALA A 79 15.23 -0.87 -18.67
CA ALA A 79 15.51 -1.31 -20.03
C ALA A 79 16.76 -0.61 -20.59
N LEU A 80 17.36 -1.18 -21.64
CA LEU A 80 18.50 -0.56 -22.31
C LEU A 80 18.11 0.73 -23.03
N LYS A 81 19.03 1.70 -23.02
CA LYS A 81 18.83 3.02 -23.64
C LYS A 81 18.52 2.98 -25.13
N GLY A 82 19.01 1.96 -25.84
CA GLY A 82 18.72 1.73 -27.26
C GLY A 82 17.41 0.97 -27.56
N ALA A 83 16.84 0.28 -26.57
CA ALA A 83 15.59 -0.48 -26.72
C ALA A 83 14.35 0.33 -26.31
N ALA A 84 14.53 1.40 -25.53
CA ALA A 84 13.48 2.34 -25.17
C ALA A 84 13.12 3.21 -26.39
N LYS A 85 12.18 2.75 -27.21
CA LYS A 85 11.42 3.66 -28.08
C LYS A 85 10.69 4.66 -27.17
N GLU A 86 11.24 5.87 -27.11
CA GLU A 86 10.74 7.14 -26.58
C GLU A 86 9.76 7.11 -25.37
N PRO A 87 10.10 7.76 -24.24
CA PRO A 87 9.11 8.05 -23.21
C PRO A 87 8.24 9.21 -23.71
N VAL A 88 7.17 8.91 -24.43
CA VAL A 88 6.11 9.89 -24.67
C VAL A 88 5.42 10.14 -23.33
N LEU A 89 5.86 11.21 -22.68
CA LEU A 89 5.11 11.87 -21.64
C LEU A 89 3.84 12.47 -22.26
N ASN A 90 2.73 12.17 -21.60
CA ASN A 90 1.46 12.91 -21.56
C ASN A 90 0.28 12.39 -22.38
N ALA A 91 -0.72 12.00 -21.58
CA ALA A 91 -2.13 12.29 -21.73
C ALA A 91 -2.87 11.67 -22.92
N GLU A 92 -3.52 10.54 -22.65
CA GLU A 92 -4.96 10.44 -22.89
C GLU A 92 -5.60 9.42 -21.95
N LYS A 93 -6.32 9.94 -20.96
CA LYS A 93 -7.26 9.20 -20.13
C LYS A 93 -8.45 8.81 -21.02
N ILE A 94 -8.51 7.57 -21.52
CA ILE A 94 -9.80 6.90 -21.73
C ILE A 94 -9.61 5.40 -21.48
N SER A 95 -9.84 4.96 -20.25
CA SER A 95 -10.39 3.63 -20.02
C SER A 95 -11.13 3.59 -18.69
N VAL A 96 -12.43 3.40 -18.84
CA VAL A 96 -13.43 2.82 -17.95
C VAL A 96 -12.91 2.46 -16.56
N SER A 97 -13.58 3.05 -15.56
CA SER A 97 -13.37 2.88 -14.13
C SER A 97 -13.54 1.42 -13.67
N SER A 98 -12.52 0.60 -13.88
CA SER A 98 -12.16 -0.37 -12.86
C SER A 98 -11.68 0.47 -11.70
N ALA A 99 -12.46 0.53 -10.61
CA ALA A 99 -12.08 1.22 -9.40
C ALA A 99 -10.65 0.82 -9.04
N LYS A 100 -9.69 1.70 -9.34
CA LYS A 100 -8.39 1.70 -8.69
C LYS A 100 -8.77 1.79 -7.22
N ILE A 101 -8.72 0.66 -6.54
CA ILE A 101 -8.45 0.65 -5.11
C ILE A 101 -7.05 1.24 -5.06
N VAL A 102 -7.01 2.58 -5.07
CA VAL A 102 -5.89 3.35 -4.59
C VAL A 102 -5.69 2.72 -3.23
N HIS A 103 -4.64 1.93 -3.10
CA HIS A 103 -4.10 1.62 -1.80
C HIS A 103 -3.62 2.99 -1.32
N ASN A 104 -4.56 3.84 -0.87
CA ASN A 104 -4.27 4.93 0.03
C ASN A 104 -3.47 4.20 1.08
N LYS A 105 -2.19 4.56 1.15
CA LYS A 105 -1.21 3.91 1.99
C LYS A 105 -1.82 3.97 3.39
N ILE A 106 -2.43 2.87 3.84
CA ILE A 106 -2.99 2.74 5.18
C ILE A 106 -1.76 2.78 6.06
N MET A 107 -1.46 3.97 6.58
CA MET A 107 -0.25 4.23 7.35
C MET A 107 -0.54 3.98 8.82
N HIS A 108 -1.79 4.19 9.23
CA HIS A 108 -2.29 3.96 10.57
C HIS A 108 -3.59 3.15 10.52
N GLU A 109 -3.83 2.34 11.55
CA GLU A 109 -5.09 1.62 11.74
C GLU A 109 -6.31 2.53 11.56
N ARG A 110 -6.23 3.78 12.04
CA ARG A 110 -7.30 4.78 11.94
C ARG A 110 -7.74 5.12 10.52
N ASP A 111 -6.86 4.93 9.54
CA ASP A 111 -7.21 5.14 8.14
C ASP A 111 -8.30 4.14 7.68
N LEU A 112 -8.48 3.03 8.42
CA LEU A 112 -9.54 2.03 8.21
C LEU A 112 -10.86 2.40 8.89
N HIS A 113 -10.88 3.31 9.87
CA HIS A 113 -12.08 3.65 10.62
C HIS A 113 -13.23 4.18 9.76
N PRO A 114 -13.01 5.01 8.73
CA PRO A 114 -14.09 5.44 7.82
C PRO A 114 -14.70 4.27 7.05
N PHE A 115 -13.87 3.30 6.63
CA PHE A 115 -14.35 2.10 5.95
C PHE A 115 -15.17 1.21 6.90
N LEU A 116 -14.67 1.00 8.13
CA LEU A 116 -15.39 0.27 9.17
C LEU A 116 -16.73 0.94 9.50
N THR A 117 -16.73 2.28 9.60
CA THR A 117 -17.95 3.09 9.82
C THR A 117 -18.96 2.85 8.71
N TYR A 118 -18.52 2.89 7.45
CA TYR A 118 -19.36 2.64 6.29
C TYR A 118 -19.96 1.23 6.32
N MET A 119 -19.18 0.21 6.67
CA MET A 119 -19.71 -1.16 6.80
C MET A 119 -20.71 -1.28 7.95
N ALA A 120 -20.42 -0.66 9.09
CA ALA A 120 -21.23 -0.80 10.29
C ALA A 120 -22.59 -0.07 10.20
N ILE A 121 -22.64 1.08 9.49
CA ILE A 121 -23.89 1.81 9.28
C ILE A 121 -24.79 1.15 8.23
N ASN A 122 -24.19 0.59 7.16
CA ASN A 122 -24.95 0.00 6.04
C ASN A 122 -25.30 -1.48 6.24
N ASN A 123 -24.77 -2.13 7.27
CA ASN A 123 -25.14 -3.49 7.61
C ASN A 123 -26.44 -3.50 8.42
N GLU A 124 -27.47 -4.20 7.93
CA GLU A 124 -28.79 -4.25 8.55
C GLU A 124 -28.79 -4.77 10.00
N ASN A 125 -27.84 -5.65 10.33
CA ASN A 125 -27.71 -6.22 11.67
C ASN A 125 -27.05 -5.25 12.65
N LEU A 126 -26.21 -4.33 12.15
CA LEU A 126 -25.47 -3.37 12.97
C LEU A 126 -26.18 -2.02 13.03
N LYS A 127 -26.44 -1.39 11.88
CA LYS A 127 -27.00 -0.03 11.73
C LYS A 127 -26.45 0.96 12.75
N CYS A 128 -25.13 0.90 12.98
CA CYS A 128 -24.53 1.64 14.08
C CYS A 128 -23.75 2.86 13.57
N TYR A 129 -23.90 3.96 14.31
CA TYR A 129 -23.09 5.15 14.17
C TYR A 129 -21.84 4.95 15.00
N THR A 130 -20.67 5.10 14.38
CA THR A 130 -19.41 4.90 15.09
C THR A 130 -18.65 6.20 15.25
N LYS A 131 -17.83 6.26 16.29
CA LYS A 131 -16.93 7.38 16.54
C LYS A 131 -15.59 6.85 17.03
N THR A 132 -14.51 7.36 16.43
CA THR A 132 -13.14 7.09 16.88
C THR A 132 -12.84 7.82 18.17
N ILE A 133 -12.15 7.13 19.07
CA ILE A 133 -11.63 7.68 20.32
C ILE A 133 -10.15 8.01 20.10
N PHE A 134 -9.76 9.24 20.46
CA PHE A 134 -8.39 9.74 20.35
C PHE A 134 -7.75 9.80 21.74
N HIS A 135 -7.11 8.70 22.16
CA HIS A 135 -6.53 8.59 23.51
C HIS A 135 -5.26 9.42 23.69
N GLU A 136 -4.56 9.77 22.59
CA GLU A 136 -3.39 10.65 22.65
C GLU A 136 -3.71 12.08 23.12
N GLU A 137 -4.97 12.51 23.03
CA GLU A 137 -5.43 13.83 23.48
C GLU A 137 -5.80 13.85 24.98
N SER A 138 -5.73 12.71 25.67
CA SER A 138 -6.08 12.61 27.09
C SER A 138 -5.09 13.38 27.97
N LEU A 139 -5.60 14.32 28.77
CA LEU A 139 -4.83 15.11 29.74
C LEU A 139 -4.76 14.45 31.13
N LYS A 140 -5.57 13.42 31.39
CA LYS A 140 -5.81 12.89 32.75
C LYS A 140 -4.94 11.69 33.12
N SER A 141 -4.32 11.03 32.15
CA SER A 141 -3.55 9.80 32.36
C SER A 141 -2.15 9.92 31.77
N PRO A 142 -1.13 9.25 32.38
CA PRO A 142 0.15 9.04 31.75
C PRO A 142 -0.03 8.44 30.35
N LYS A 143 0.57 9.10 29.33
CA LYS A 143 0.44 8.73 27.93
C LYS A 143 0.67 7.22 27.73
N GLY A 144 -0.38 6.52 27.35
CA GLY A 144 -0.32 5.10 26.96
C GLY A 144 -0.92 4.08 27.93
N MET A 145 -1.31 4.46 29.16
CA MET A 145 -2.09 3.54 30.02
C MET A 145 -3.49 3.28 29.45
N ASP A 146 -4.14 4.32 28.93
CA ASP A 146 -5.52 4.25 28.42
C ASP A 146 -5.67 3.40 27.17
N ARG A 147 -4.56 3.16 26.43
CA ARG A 147 -4.56 2.36 25.19
C ARG A 147 -4.94 0.89 25.43
N TRP A 148 -4.75 0.38 26.65
CA TRP A 148 -5.09 -1.00 27.00
C TRP A 148 -6.42 -1.14 27.72
N LEU A 149 -7.01 -0.02 28.15
CA LEU A 149 -8.20 0.00 29.00
C LEU A 149 -9.48 0.31 28.22
N TYR A 150 -9.37 1.01 27.09
CA TYR A 150 -10.52 1.51 26.34
C TYR A 150 -10.42 1.16 24.85
N PRO A 151 -11.55 0.96 24.17
CA PRO A 151 -11.57 0.66 22.74
C PRO A 151 -11.14 1.88 21.90
N ASP A 152 -10.71 1.62 20.66
CA ASP A 152 -10.31 2.65 19.69
C ASP A 152 -11.49 3.30 18.95
N MET A 153 -12.61 2.59 18.88
CA MET A 153 -13.88 3.08 18.35
C MET A 153 -15.04 2.64 19.24
N VAL A 154 -16.09 3.45 19.28
CA VAL A 154 -17.36 3.10 19.92
C VAL A 154 -18.50 3.19 18.91
N GLY A 155 -19.46 2.27 19.00
CA GLY A 155 -20.63 2.20 18.15
C GLY A 155 -21.93 2.42 18.94
N VAL A 156 -22.86 3.17 18.34
CA VAL A 156 -24.17 3.45 18.93
C VAL A 156 -25.26 3.15 17.91
N ARG A 157 -26.27 2.37 18.31
CA ARG A 157 -27.48 2.11 17.51
C ARG A 157 -28.69 2.73 18.19
N PHE A 158 -29.42 3.55 17.45
CA PHE A 158 -30.63 4.23 17.91
C PHE A 158 -31.88 3.43 17.53
N LEU A 159 -32.26 2.49 18.39
CA LEU A 159 -33.39 1.58 18.13
C LEU A 159 -34.72 2.32 17.94
N HIS A 160 -34.93 3.43 18.64
CA HIS A 160 -36.15 4.23 18.52
C HIS A 160 -36.34 4.84 17.12
N ALA A 161 -35.25 5.06 16.37
CA ALA A 161 -35.31 5.60 15.01
C ALA A 161 -35.72 4.54 13.97
N GLU A 162 -35.67 3.26 14.33
CA GLU A 162 -36.04 2.15 13.45
C GLU A 162 -37.50 1.71 13.62
N TRP A 163 -38.19 2.23 14.63
CA TRP A 163 -39.59 1.89 14.88
C TRP A 163 -40.50 2.48 13.82
N SER A 164 -41.39 1.66 13.28
CA SER A 164 -42.41 2.09 12.30
C SER A 164 -43.66 2.63 12.96
N ASN A 165 -43.83 2.43 14.27
CA ASN A 165 -45.04 2.78 15.01
C ASN A 165 -44.92 4.16 15.65
N GLU A 166 -45.71 5.12 15.16
CA GLU A 166 -45.72 6.51 15.63
C GLU A 166 -46.03 6.64 17.13
N ASN A 167 -46.89 5.77 17.69
CA ASN A 167 -47.21 5.80 19.12
C ASN A 167 -46.00 5.41 19.97
N LEU A 168 -45.18 4.46 19.53
CA LEU A 168 -43.97 4.06 20.24
C LEU A 168 -42.91 5.16 20.18
N ILE A 169 -42.78 5.84 19.04
CA ILE A 169 -41.88 7.00 18.90
C ILE A 169 -42.36 8.16 19.79
N ALA A 170 -43.67 8.45 19.81
CA ALA A 170 -44.23 9.48 20.68
C ALA A 170 -44.05 9.13 22.17
N PHE A 171 -44.15 7.85 22.52
CA PHE A 171 -43.91 7.37 23.88
C PHE A 171 -42.44 7.47 24.29
N SER A 172 -41.49 7.10 23.42
CA SER A 172 -40.05 7.20 23.73
C SER A 172 -39.59 8.62 24.00
N LYS A 173 -40.19 9.61 23.33
CA LYS A 173 -39.93 11.05 23.56
C LYS A 173 -40.32 11.54 24.96
N LYS A 174 -41.12 10.78 25.71
CA LYS A 174 -41.49 11.13 27.10
C LYS A 174 -40.41 10.77 28.12
N PHE A 175 -39.40 9.98 27.74
CA PHE A 175 -38.29 9.65 28.62
C PHE A 175 -37.20 10.72 28.52
N ASP A 176 -36.57 11.03 29.65
CA ASP A 176 -35.42 11.94 29.70
C ASP A 176 -34.22 11.39 28.91
N THR A 177 -34.14 10.06 28.79
CA THR A 177 -33.12 9.35 28.01
C THR A 177 -33.77 8.47 26.96
N LEU A 178 -33.33 8.64 25.71
CA LEU A 178 -33.80 7.81 24.61
C LEU A 178 -33.19 6.40 24.71
N PRO A 179 -33.90 5.35 24.27
CA PRO A 179 -33.35 4.01 24.26
C PRO A 179 -32.26 3.92 23.19
N VAL A 180 -31.06 3.58 23.65
CA VAL A 180 -29.84 3.47 22.85
C VAL A 180 -29.16 2.15 23.17
N LYS A 181 -28.65 1.45 22.15
CA LYS A 181 -27.81 0.27 22.34
C LYS A 181 -26.36 0.63 22.06
N ALA A 182 -25.51 0.52 23.08
CA ALA A 182 -24.07 0.56 22.93
C ALA A 182 -23.59 -0.78 22.34
N LEU A 183 -22.69 -0.69 21.36
CA LEU A 183 -21.99 -1.83 20.77
C LEU A 183 -20.51 -1.62 21.07
N ASN A 184 -19.94 -2.54 21.85
CA ASN A 184 -18.54 -2.57 22.25
C ASN A 184 -17.85 -3.77 21.62
#